data_AF-N9WRD0-F1
#
_entry.id   AF-N9WRD0-F1
#
_cell.length_a   1.000
_cell.length_b   1.000
_cell.length_c   1.000
_cell.angle_alpha   90.00
_cell.angle_beta   90.00
_cell.angle_gamma   90.00
#
_symmetry.space_group_name_H-M   'P 1'
#
loop_
_entity.id
_entity.type
_entity.pdbx_description
1 polymer ?
#
loop_
_entity_poly.entity_id
_entity_poly.type
_entity_poly.pdbx_seq_one_letter_code
_entity_poly.pdbx_strand_id
1 'polypeptide(L)'
;MGAVCASGGQCLNAGYLTVQDTLDSLLGRYELRIPNKEIMSEFSAITAHYLHVDENSIDVLTDKLLQKDWKGFLRGYRKILMDTISYFDLINENSYQTLLLGLLMRLGNAYEISSNREHGEGRYDILLSNKTSGEPSLLFELKYTKDENIDLTKLAKLACDQIIDKKYDHDMQNVIKVGLAHRGKQVEMYVHA
;
A
#
# COMPACT_ATOMS: atom_id res chain seq x y z
N MET A 1 0.78 -11.39 12.54
CA MET A 1 -0.53 -12.03 12.80
C MET A 1 -1.51 -10.99 13.31
N GLY A 2 -2.47 -10.55 12.49
CA GLY A 2 -3.58 -9.71 12.96
C GLY A 2 -4.72 -10.60 13.44
N ALA A 3 -4.79 -10.92 14.73
CA ALA A 3 -5.97 -11.53 15.32
C ALA A 3 -7.05 -10.45 15.45
N VAL A 4 -8.12 -10.54 14.65
CA VAL A 4 -9.24 -9.59 14.73
C VAL A 4 -10.20 -10.09 15.80
N CYS A 5 -10.21 -9.44 16.97
CA CYS A 5 -10.99 -9.94 18.12
C CYS A 5 -12.16 -9.03 18.57
N ALA A 6 -12.48 -7.94 17.86
CA ALA A 6 -13.70 -7.16 18.18
C ALA A 6 -14.24 -6.31 17.03
N SER A 7 -13.38 -5.62 16.26
CA SER A 7 -13.82 -4.67 15.22
C SER A 7 -14.30 -5.34 13.93
N GLY A 8 -13.73 -6.48 13.53
CA GLY A 8 -14.14 -7.17 12.30
C GLY A 8 -15.46 -7.91 12.41
N GLY A 9 -15.93 -8.25 13.61
CA GLY A 9 -17.17 -9.01 13.81
C GLY A 9 -18.42 -8.26 13.31
N GLN A 10 -18.47 -6.93 13.49
CA GLN A 10 -19.59 -6.12 12.99
C GLN A 10 -19.57 -6.03 11.46
N CYS A 11 -18.39 -5.79 10.87
CA CYS A 11 -18.22 -5.76 9.42
C CYS A 11 -18.51 -7.13 8.78
N LEU A 12 -18.18 -8.23 9.46
CA LEU A 12 -18.51 -9.58 9.05
C LEU A 12 -20.04 -9.81 9.06
N ASN A 13 -20.70 -9.48 10.16
CA ASN A 13 -22.15 -9.66 10.33
C ASN A 13 -22.96 -8.78 9.36
N ALA A 14 -22.47 -7.58 9.07
CA ALA A 14 -23.09 -6.67 8.11
C ALA A 14 -22.77 -7.01 6.64
N GLY A 15 -21.92 -8.00 6.38
CA GLY A 15 -21.55 -8.42 5.02
C GLY A 15 -20.50 -7.55 4.32
N TYR A 16 -19.87 -6.60 5.02
CA TYR A 16 -18.75 -5.83 4.49
C TYR A 16 -17.45 -6.65 4.40
N LEU A 17 -17.32 -7.68 5.23
CA LEU A 17 -16.24 -8.66 5.20
C LEU A 17 -16.81 -10.08 5.16
N THR A 18 -16.04 -11.02 4.62
CA THR A 18 -16.35 -12.45 4.62
C THR A 18 -15.12 -13.26 5.03
N VAL A 19 -15.33 -14.47 5.56
CA VAL A 19 -14.22 -15.37 5.91
C VAL A 19 -13.57 -15.87 4.63
N GLN A 20 -12.26 -15.63 4.51
CA GLN A 20 -11.41 -16.24 3.50
C GLN A 20 -10.92 -17.61 3.98
N ASP A 21 -10.39 -17.67 5.21
CA ASP A 21 -9.88 -18.90 5.80
C ASP A 21 -10.08 -18.91 7.33
N THR A 22 -10.14 -20.11 7.90
CA THR A 22 -10.23 -20.33 9.35
C THR A 22 -8.88 -20.78 9.87
N LEU A 23 -8.15 -19.84 10.49
CA LEU A 23 -6.82 -20.10 11.01
C LEU A 23 -6.86 -20.91 12.30
N ASP A 24 -7.81 -20.61 13.19
CA ASP A 24 -8.08 -21.37 14.41
C ASP A 24 -9.53 -21.17 14.84
N SER A 25 -10.37 -22.17 14.63
CA SER A 25 -11.79 -22.12 14.98
C SER A 25 -12.04 -22.10 16.49
N LEU A 26 -11.16 -22.70 17.30
CA LEU A 26 -11.29 -22.76 18.76
C LEU A 26 -10.97 -21.40 19.39
N LEU A 27 -10.03 -20.66 18.81
CA LEU A 27 -9.65 -19.31 19.24
C LEU A 27 -10.41 -18.20 18.48
N GLY A 28 -11.36 -18.55 17.60
CA GLY A 28 -12.13 -17.59 16.81
C GLY A 28 -11.27 -16.74 15.87
N ARG A 29 -10.18 -17.30 15.33
CA ARG A 29 -9.25 -16.60 14.44
C ARG A 29 -9.57 -16.92 12.99
N TYR A 30 -9.96 -15.88 12.26
CA TYR A 30 -10.32 -15.95 10.85
C TYR A 30 -9.45 -15.00 10.04
N GLU A 31 -9.08 -15.41 8.83
CA GLU A 31 -8.63 -14.50 7.79
C GLU A 31 -9.86 -13.93 7.09
N LEU A 32 -9.96 -12.60 7.02
CA LEU A 32 -11.11 -11.91 6.45
C LEU A 32 -10.74 -11.27 5.12
N ARG A 33 -11.71 -11.22 4.19
CA ARG A 33 -11.59 -10.54 2.90
C ARG A 33 -12.83 -9.71 2.58
N ILE A 34 -12.68 -8.77 1.65
CA ILE A 34 -13.83 -8.10 1.04
C ILE A 34 -14.54 -9.10 0.11
N PRO A 35 -15.87 -9.26 0.21
CA PRO A 35 -16.59 -10.37 -0.41
C PRO A 35 -16.64 -10.28 -1.94
N ASN A 36 -16.80 -9.07 -2.48
CA ASN A 36 -17.05 -8.83 -3.91
C ASN A 36 -16.57 -7.43 -4.34
N LYS A 37 -16.69 -7.14 -5.64
CA LYS A 37 -16.22 -5.88 -6.25
C LYS A 37 -17.06 -4.66 -5.88
N GLU A 38 -18.35 -4.84 -5.60
CA GLU A 38 -19.26 -3.76 -5.20
C GLU A 38 -18.82 -3.18 -3.86
N ILE A 39 -18.62 -4.04 -2.86
CA ILE A 39 -18.15 -3.62 -1.54
C ILE A 39 -16.74 -3.01 -1.61
N MET A 40 -15.85 -3.55 -2.46
CA MET A 40 -14.53 -2.94 -2.70
C MET A 40 -14.64 -1.53 -3.29
N SER A 41 -15.57 -1.34 -4.24
CA SER A 41 -15.85 -0.04 -4.84
C SER A 41 -16.33 0.95 -3.78
N GLU A 42 -17.22 0.51 -2.89
CA GLU A 42 -17.74 1.36 -1.80
C GLU A 42 -16.63 1.80 -0.83
N PHE A 43 -15.72 0.88 -0.45
CA PHE A 43 -14.56 1.25 0.36
C PHE A 43 -13.62 2.24 -0.35
N SER A 44 -13.42 2.08 -1.68
CA SER A 44 -12.66 3.05 -2.47
C SER A 44 -13.35 4.42 -2.49
N ALA A 45 -14.66 4.46 -2.69
CA ALA A 45 -15.46 5.69 -2.70
C ALA A 45 -15.42 6.42 -1.36
N ILE A 46 -15.59 5.69 -0.24
CA ILE A 46 -15.46 6.25 1.11
C ILE A 46 -14.05 6.79 1.34
N THR A 47 -13.03 6.07 0.88
CA THR A 47 -11.63 6.52 1.00
C THR A 47 -11.42 7.81 0.20
N ALA A 48 -11.85 7.85 -1.07
CA ALA A 48 -11.76 9.04 -1.91
C ALA A 48 -12.48 10.24 -1.28
N HIS A 49 -13.69 10.03 -0.76
CA HIS A 49 -14.49 11.05 -0.07
C HIS A 49 -13.79 11.59 1.18
N TYR A 50 -13.29 10.71 2.05
CA TYR A 50 -12.57 11.09 3.27
C TYR A 50 -11.29 11.87 2.95
N LEU A 51 -10.63 11.47 1.86
CA LEU A 51 -9.47 12.14 1.32
C LEU A 51 -9.83 13.42 0.53
N HIS A 52 -11.09 13.78 0.34
CA HIS A 52 -11.44 14.89 -0.54
C HIS A 52 -10.75 14.82 -1.93
N VAL A 53 -10.42 13.60 -2.38
CA VAL A 53 -9.79 13.31 -3.67
C VAL A 53 -10.91 12.86 -4.59
N ASP A 54 -10.96 13.38 -5.82
CA ASP A 54 -11.86 12.83 -6.82
C ASP A 54 -11.44 11.40 -7.19
N GLU A 55 -12.39 10.48 -7.33
CA GLU A 55 -12.08 9.07 -7.70
C GLU A 55 -11.25 8.98 -8.99
N ASN A 56 -11.49 9.88 -9.94
CA ASN A 56 -10.71 10.00 -11.18
C ASN A 56 -9.21 10.24 -10.91
N SER A 57 -8.83 10.95 -9.86
CA SER A 57 -7.44 11.21 -9.49
C SER A 57 -6.76 9.96 -8.95
N ILE A 58 -7.50 9.09 -8.24
CA ILE A 58 -6.99 7.79 -7.79
C ILE A 58 -6.82 6.86 -9.00
N ASP A 59 -7.79 6.86 -9.92
CA ASP A 59 -7.72 6.08 -11.16
C ASP A 59 -6.54 6.52 -12.02
N VAL A 60 -6.37 7.83 -12.25
CA VAL A 60 -5.22 8.37 -12.99
C VAL A 60 -3.90 8.02 -12.29
N LEU A 61 -3.82 8.14 -10.96
CA LEU A 61 -2.61 7.80 -10.21
C LEU A 61 -2.24 6.32 -10.40
N THR A 62 -3.21 5.43 -10.22
CA THR A 62 -2.99 3.99 -10.30
C THR A 62 -2.72 3.54 -11.73
N ASP A 63 -3.34 4.15 -12.74
CA ASP A 63 -3.02 3.94 -14.15
C ASP A 63 -1.56 4.30 -14.46
N LYS A 64 -1.05 5.43 -13.92
CA LYS A 64 0.36 5.80 -14.07
C LYS A 64 1.29 4.75 -13.47
N LEU A 65 0.92 4.17 -12.32
CA LEU A 65 1.67 3.09 -11.70
C LEU A 65 1.73 1.85 -12.62
N LEU A 66 0.57 1.41 -13.15
CA LEU A 66 0.48 0.23 -14.03
C LEU A 66 1.25 0.40 -15.34
N GLN A 67 1.23 1.61 -15.91
CA GLN A 67 1.97 1.97 -17.12
C GLN A 67 3.47 2.15 -16.88
N LYS A 68 3.95 1.99 -15.63
CA LYS A 68 5.34 2.23 -15.23
C LYS A 68 5.78 3.68 -15.52
N ASP A 69 4.82 4.62 -15.56
CA ASP A 69 5.05 6.06 -15.64
C ASP A 69 5.39 6.58 -14.24
N TRP A 70 6.59 6.23 -13.77
CA TRP A 70 7.08 6.56 -12.43
C TRP A 70 7.05 8.06 -12.12
N LYS A 71 7.34 8.89 -13.13
CA LYS A 71 7.29 10.35 -13.00
C LYS A 71 5.85 10.85 -12.87
N GLY A 72 4.92 10.27 -13.62
CA GLY A 72 3.49 10.54 -13.52
C GLY A 72 2.93 10.13 -12.17
N PHE A 73 3.25 8.91 -11.72
CA PHE A 73 2.84 8.37 -10.41
C PHE A 73 3.33 9.27 -9.28
N LEU A 74 4.64 9.58 -9.22
CA LEU A 74 5.20 10.42 -8.15
C LEU A 74 4.57 11.82 -8.13
N ARG A 75 4.29 12.40 -9.30
CA ARG A 75 3.62 13.70 -9.41
C ARG A 75 2.19 13.65 -8.89
N GLY A 76 1.42 12.63 -9.26
CA GLY A 76 0.06 12.42 -8.76
C GLY A 76 0.05 12.20 -7.25
N TYR A 77 0.97 11.38 -6.73
CA TYR A 77 1.05 11.11 -5.30
C TYR A 77 1.41 12.37 -4.50
N ARG A 78 2.35 13.18 -4.99
CA ARG A 78 2.65 14.51 -4.42
C ARG A 78 1.43 15.43 -4.41
N LYS A 79 0.62 15.42 -5.48
CA LYS A 79 -0.60 16.24 -5.55
C LYS A 79 -1.59 15.83 -4.44
N ILE A 80 -1.81 14.53 -4.24
CA ILE A 80 -2.66 14.04 -3.15
C ILE A 80 -2.11 14.47 -1.78
N LEU A 81 -0.81 14.29 -1.52
CA LEU A 81 -0.21 14.74 -0.25
C LEU A 81 -0.39 16.26 -0.03
N MET A 82 -0.34 17.05 -1.10
CA MET A 82 -0.51 18.50 -1.04
C MET A 82 -1.96 18.92 -0.77
N ASP A 83 -2.89 18.37 -1.53
CA ASP A 83 -4.26 18.88 -1.62
C ASP A 83 -5.20 18.31 -0.56
N THR A 84 -4.88 17.13 -0.03
CA THR A 84 -5.82 16.33 0.77
C THR A 84 -5.43 16.20 2.23
N ILE A 85 -4.19 15.78 2.50
CA ILE A 85 -3.84 15.32 3.84
C ILE A 85 -3.30 16.50 4.66
N SER A 86 -3.73 16.62 5.91
CA SER A 86 -3.09 17.55 6.83
C SER A 86 -1.69 17.02 7.19
N TYR A 87 -0.69 17.91 7.23
CA TYR A 87 0.64 17.52 7.74
C TYR A 87 0.57 16.98 9.18
N PHE A 88 -0.44 17.41 9.97
CA PHE A 88 -0.68 16.90 11.32
C PHE A 88 -1.09 15.42 11.38
N ASP A 89 -1.54 14.83 10.27
CA ASP A 89 -1.88 13.41 10.17
C ASP A 89 -0.70 12.56 9.64
N LEU A 90 0.29 13.22 9.03
CA LEU A 90 1.50 12.61 8.44
C LEU A 90 2.67 12.60 9.45
N ILE A 91 2.47 11.90 10.56
CA ILE A 91 3.36 12.02 11.72
C ILE A 91 4.51 11.00 11.75
N ASN A 92 4.38 9.87 11.05
CA ASN A 92 5.35 8.77 11.00
C ASN A 92 5.20 7.96 9.70
N GLU A 93 6.09 6.98 9.50
CA GLU A 93 6.10 6.07 8.33
C GLU A 93 4.77 5.33 8.13
N ASN A 94 4.15 4.85 9.21
CA ASN A 94 2.88 4.12 9.15
C ASN A 94 1.72 5.00 8.62
N SER A 95 1.74 6.32 8.87
CA SER A 95 0.74 7.23 8.29
C SER A 95 0.80 7.23 6.75
N TYR A 96 2.00 7.28 6.18
CA TYR A 96 2.19 7.24 4.72
C TYR A 96 1.91 5.86 4.15
N GLN A 97 2.29 4.79 4.85
CA GLN A 97 1.97 3.43 4.45
C GLN A 97 0.45 3.21 4.40
N THR A 98 -0.28 3.66 5.42
CA THR A 98 -1.74 3.54 5.48
C THR A 98 -2.40 4.31 4.33
N LEU A 99 -1.94 5.55 4.08
CA LEU A 99 -2.42 6.35 2.97
C LEU A 99 -2.17 5.67 1.62
N LEU A 100 -0.93 5.25 1.36
CA LEU A 100 -0.57 4.62 0.10
C LEU A 100 -1.34 3.31 -0.10
N LEU A 101 -1.47 2.49 0.95
CA LEU A 101 -2.27 1.28 0.92
C LEU A 101 -3.72 1.56 0.52
N GLY A 102 -4.34 2.58 1.13
CA GLY A 102 -5.71 3.00 0.80
C GLY A 102 -5.87 3.43 -0.67
N LEU A 103 -4.90 4.15 -1.23
CA LEU A 103 -4.89 4.52 -2.65
C LEU A 103 -4.72 3.29 -3.56
N LEU A 104 -3.84 2.36 -3.17
CA LEU A 104 -3.55 1.15 -3.94
C LEU A 104 -4.68 0.10 -3.88
N MET A 105 -5.60 0.17 -2.91
CA MET A 105 -6.77 -0.71 -2.84
C MET A 105 -7.59 -0.71 -4.15
N ARG A 106 -7.56 0.40 -4.91
CA ARG A 106 -8.19 0.52 -6.22
C ARG A 106 -7.72 -0.54 -7.23
N LEU A 107 -6.51 -1.08 -7.05
CA LEU A 107 -5.89 -2.12 -7.87
C LEU A 107 -6.26 -3.55 -7.43
N GLY A 108 -7.09 -3.74 -6.41
CA GLY A 108 -7.42 -5.05 -5.85
C GLY A 108 -8.08 -6.03 -6.83
N ASN A 109 -8.55 -5.57 -7.99
CA ASN A 109 -9.02 -6.43 -9.07
C ASN A 109 -7.88 -7.08 -9.87
N ALA A 110 -6.79 -6.34 -10.10
CA ALA A 110 -5.64 -6.78 -10.89
C ALA A 110 -4.53 -7.41 -10.03
N TYR A 111 -4.42 -6.98 -8.77
CA TYR A 111 -3.40 -7.43 -7.84
C TYR A 111 -4.03 -8.03 -6.58
N GLU A 112 -3.34 -9.00 -5.99
CA GLU A 112 -3.49 -9.34 -4.59
C GLU A 112 -2.64 -8.39 -3.75
N ILE A 113 -3.27 -7.70 -2.81
CA ILE A 113 -2.65 -6.64 -2.03
C ILE A 113 -2.41 -7.15 -0.62
N SER A 114 -1.17 -7.07 -0.16
CA SER A 114 -0.79 -7.39 1.21
C SER A 114 0.14 -6.33 1.77
N SER A 115 0.14 -6.15 3.09
CA SER A 115 1.00 -5.19 3.78
C SER A 115 1.47 -5.77 5.10
N ASN A 116 2.62 -5.29 5.59
CA ASN A 116 3.17 -5.68 6.90
C ASN A 116 3.28 -7.20 7.12
N ARG A 117 3.54 -8.00 6.07
CA ARG A 117 3.78 -9.45 6.23
C ARG A 117 5.28 -9.74 6.31
N GLU A 118 5.61 -10.71 7.15
CA GLU A 118 6.97 -11.23 7.23
C GLU A 118 7.30 -11.98 5.95
N HIS A 119 8.45 -11.66 5.37
CA HIS A 119 8.94 -12.27 4.14
C HIS A 119 10.45 -12.07 4.02
N GLY A 120 11.16 -13.08 3.52
CA GLY A 120 12.63 -13.07 3.55
C GLY A 120 13.16 -12.92 4.98
N GLU A 121 14.04 -11.96 5.20
CA GLU A 121 14.71 -11.69 6.49
C GLU A 121 14.08 -10.50 7.26
N GLY A 122 12.82 -10.16 6.98
CA GLY A 122 12.13 -9.06 7.64
C GLY A 122 10.65 -8.96 7.28
N ARG A 123 10.16 -7.72 7.15
CA ARG A 123 8.75 -7.41 6.85
C ARG A 123 8.71 -6.28 5.83
N TYR A 124 7.99 -6.47 4.74
CA TYR A 124 7.76 -5.43 3.74
C TYR A 124 6.58 -4.53 4.12
N ASP A 125 6.54 -3.32 3.57
CA ASP A 125 5.44 -2.41 3.81
C ASP A 125 4.21 -2.75 2.97
N ILE A 126 4.33 -2.82 1.63
CA ILE A 126 3.20 -3.14 0.73
C ILE A 126 3.69 -4.00 -0.43
N LEU A 127 2.98 -5.09 -0.72
CA LEU A 127 3.17 -5.93 -1.89
C LEU A 127 1.87 -5.93 -2.72
N LEU A 128 1.99 -5.58 -3.99
CA LEU A 128 1.01 -5.85 -5.02
C LEU A 128 1.49 -7.08 -5.79
N SER A 129 0.96 -8.25 -5.44
CA SER A 129 1.23 -9.50 -6.13
C SER A 129 0.32 -9.62 -7.35
N ASN A 130 0.89 -9.72 -8.55
CA ASN A 130 0.09 -9.78 -9.76
C ASN A 130 -0.69 -11.11 -9.85
N LYS A 131 -1.98 -11.05 -10.18
CA LYS A 131 -2.89 -12.21 -10.32
C LYS A 131 -2.76 -12.95 -11.65
N THR A 132 -2.14 -12.35 -12.66
CA THR A 132 -2.09 -12.88 -14.04
C THR A 132 -0.66 -12.86 -14.59
N SER A 133 -0.23 -13.93 -15.27
CA SER A 133 1.11 -13.97 -15.88
C SER A 133 1.31 -12.84 -16.90
N GLY A 134 2.35 -12.02 -16.74
CA GLY A 134 2.77 -11.04 -17.76
C GLY A 134 3.18 -9.67 -17.20
N GLU A 135 2.46 -9.16 -16.20
CA GLU A 135 2.84 -7.92 -15.51
C GLU A 135 3.74 -8.21 -14.29
N PRO A 136 4.59 -7.26 -13.86
CA PRO A 136 5.40 -7.44 -12.67
C PRO A 136 4.58 -7.26 -11.39
N SER A 137 4.97 -7.96 -10.33
CA SER A 137 4.56 -7.58 -8.98
C SER A 137 5.29 -6.32 -8.55
N LEU A 138 4.69 -5.54 -7.64
CA LEU A 138 5.27 -4.30 -7.12
C LEU A 138 5.46 -4.41 -5.61
N LEU A 139 6.69 -4.19 -5.15
CA LEU A 139 7.04 -4.27 -3.74
C LEU A 139 7.54 -2.91 -3.25
N PHE A 140 6.83 -2.35 -2.26
CA PHE A 140 7.06 -1.02 -1.73
C PHE A 140 7.68 -1.09 -0.35
N GLU A 141 8.66 -0.22 -0.12
CA GLU A 141 9.24 0.08 1.19
C GLU A 141 9.26 1.61 1.36
N LEU A 142 8.78 2.07 2.51
CA LEU A 142 8.66 3.47 2.83
C LEU A 142 9.68 3.84 3.90
N LYS A 143 10.08 5.11 3.87
CA LYS A 143 10.87 5.76 4.90
C LYS A 143 10.25 7.10 5.24
N TYR A 144 10.45 7.52 6.48
CA TYR A 144 10.03 8.84 6.96
C TYR A 144 11.14 9.50 7.77
N THR A 145 11.28 10.82 7.61
CA THR A 145 12.14 11.63 8.45
C THR A 145 11.53 13.00 8.73
N LYS A 146 11.82 13.54 9.92
CA LYS A 146 11.59 14.95 10.28
C LYS A 146 12.85 15.80 10.10
N ASP A 147 14.01 15.18 9.91
CA ASP A 147 15.29 15.88 9.78
C ASP A 147 15.43 16.50 8.39
N GLU A 148 15.57 17.82 8.33
CA GLU A 148 15.74 18.58 7.10
C GLU A 148 17.10 18.33 6.43
N ASN A 149 18.10 17.87 7.19
CA ASN A 149 19.43 17.58 6.68
C ASN A 149 19.52 16.23 5.94
N ILE A 150 18.49 15.38 6.09
CA ILE A 150 18.43 14.10 5.39
C ILE A 150 17.97 14.32 3.95
N ASP A 151 18.76 13.81 3.01
CA ASP A 151 18.45 13.78 1.59
C ASP A 151 17.40 12.69 1.31
N LEU A 152 16.20 13.10 0.91
CA LEU A 152 15.09 12.19 0.62
C LEU A 152 15.38 11.26 -0.57
N THR A 153 16.15 11.69 -1.57
CA THR A 153 16.49 10.83 -2.70
C THR A 153 17.39 9.68 -2.25
N LYS A 154 18.38 9.96 -1.40
CA LYS A 154 19.22 8.90 -0.79
C LYS A 154 18.40 8.00 0.13
N LEU A 155 17.48 8.57 0.91
CA LEU A 155 16.62 7.80 1.80
C LEU A 155 15.66 6.88 1.03
N ALA A 156 15.12 7.33 -0.11
CA ALA A 156 14.29 6.51 -0.98
C ALA A 156 15.09 5.35 -1.60
N LYS A 157 16.35 5.60 -1.98
CA LYS A 157 17.25 4.54 -2.42
C LYS A 157 17.50 3.53 -1.28
N LEU A 158 17.77 3.99 -0.06
CA LEU A 158 17.95 3.10 1.10
C LEU A 158 16.71 2.23 1.36
N ALA A 159 15.50 2.77 1.18
CA ALA A 159 14.27 1.98 1.27
C ALA A 159 14.26 0.85 0.21
N CYS A 160 14.65 1.16 -1.03
CA CYS A 160 14.74 0.15 -2.08
C CYS A 160 15.86 -0.88 -1.83
N ASP A 161 17.03 -0.43 -1.37
CA ASP A 161 18.15 -1.29 -0.99
C ASP A 161 17.74 -2.25 0.14
N GLN A 162 16.93 -1.79 1.11
CA GLN A 162 16.41 -2.64 2.17
C GLN A 162 15.59 -3.82 1.63
N ILE A 163 14.78 -3.62 0.59
CA ILE A 163 14.02 -4.70 -0.06
C ILE A 163 14.97 -5.80 -0.57
N ILE A 164 16.07 -5.38 -1.21
CA ILE A 164 17.08 -6.27 -1.79
C ILE A 164 17.85 -7.00 -0.68
N ASP A 165 18.38 -6.25 0.30
CA ASP A 165 19.21 -6.79 1.38
C ASP A 165 18.44 -7.79 2.24
N LYS A 166 17.15 -7.52 2.47
CA LYS A 166 16.27 -8.41 3.23
C LYS A 166 15.61 -9.50 2.40
N LYS A 167 15.88 -9.55 1.10
CA LYS A 167 15.41 -10.58 0.16
C LYS A 167 13.90 -10.79 0.26
N TYR A 168 13.16 -9.68 0.34
CA TYR A 168 11.71 -9.73 0.47
C TYR A 168 11.04 -10.39 -0.75
N ASP A 169 11.71 -10.51 -1.89
CA ASP A 169 11.22 -11.13 -3.12
C ASP A 169 11.89 -12.48 -3.45
N HIS A 170 12.56 -13.14 -2.50
CA HIS A 170 13.42 -14.32 -2.76
C HIS A 170 12.74 -15.51 -3.47
N ASP A 171 11.43 -15.66 -3.35
CA ASP A 171 10.61 -16.71 -3.99
C ASP A 171 9.66 -16.15 -5.06
N MET A 172 9.79 -14.87 -5.39
CA MET A 172 8.96 -14.17 -6.36
C MET A 172 9.70 -13.97 -7.67
N GLN A 173 8.97 -13.98 -8.78
CA GLN A 173 9.52 -13.69 -10.10
C GLN A 173 8.96 -12.35 -10.61
N ASN A 174 9.77 -11.61 -11.36
CA ASN A 174 9.38 -10.35 -12.00
C ASN A 174 8.81 -9.31 -11.01
N VAL A 175 9.63 -8.90 -10.04
CA VAL A 175 9.24 -7.93 -8.99
C VAL A 175 9.96 -6.61 -9.16
N ILE A 176 9.18 -5.54 -9.38
CA ILE A 176 9.68 -4.17 -9.35
C ILE A 176 9.66 -3.67 -7.91
N LYS A 177 10.82 -3.20 -7.44
CA LYS A 177 11.05 -2.70 -6.09
C LYS A 177 10.96 -1.19 -6.08
N VAL A 178 10.16 -0.63 -5.18
CA VAL A 178 9.87 0.80 -5.09
C VAL A 178 10.18 1.29 -3.69
N GLY A 179 11.21 2.12 -3.58
CA GLY A 179 11.53 2.83 -2.34
C GLY A 179 10.92 4.23 -2.35
N LEU A 180 10.23 4.61 -1.28
CA LEU A 180 9.67 5.95 -1.09
C LEU A 180 10.20 6.57 0.20
N ALA A 181 10.55 7.86 0.17
CA ALA A 181 10.99 8.58 1.36
C ALA A 181 10.20 9.87 1.54
N HIS A 182 9.70 10.08 2.76
CA HIS A 182 8.76 11.16 3.07
C HIS A 182 9.31 12.12 4.13
N ARG A 183 8.97 13.40 3.97
CA ARG A 183 9.14 14.44 5.00
C ARG A 183 8.01 15.46 4.84
N GLY A 184 7.09 15.44 5.78
CA GLY A 184 5.84 16.18 5.66
C GLY A 184 5.11 15.91 4.35
N LYS A 185 4.87 16.92 3.52
CA LYS A 185 4.20 16.72 2.23
C LYS A 185 5.17 16.43 1.07
N GLN A 186 6.47 16.35 1.35
CA GLN A 186 7.49 16.00 0.37
C GLN A 186 7.66 14.48 0.31
N VAL A 187 7.87 13.97 -0.91
CA VAL A 187 8.20 12.56 -1.14
C VAL A 187 9.19 12.44 -2.30
N GLU A 188 10.21 11.60 -2.15
CA GLU A 188 11.08 11.15 -3.24
C GLU A 188 10.92 9.64 -3.46
N MET A 189 11.24 9.19 -4.67
CA MET A 189 11.06 7.80 -5.09
C MET A 189 12.30 7.27 -5.78
N TYR A 190 12.63 6.01 -5.50
CA TYR A 190 13.63 5.23 -6.21
C TYR A 190 13.00 3.92 -6.67
N VAL A 191 13.29 3.51 -7.90
CA VAL A 191 12.73 2.28 -8.50
C VAL A 191 13.87 1.41 -8.99
N HIS A 192 13.81 0.13 -8.64
CA HIS A 192 14.69 -0.92 -9.13
C HIS A 192 13.82 -2.01 -9.78
N ALA A 193 13.92 -2.13 -11.11
CA ALA A 193 13.16 -3.07 -11.92
C ALA A 193 14.04 -4.25 -12.35
#